data_AF-E6LL52-F1
#
_entry.id   AF-E6LL52-F1
#
_cell.length_a   1.000
_cell.length_b   1.000
_cell.length_c   1.000
_cell.angle_alpha   90.00
_cell.angle_beta   90.00
_cell.angle_gamma   90.00
#
_symmetry.space_group_name_H-M   'P 1'
#
loop_
_entity.id
_entity.type
_entity.pdbx_description
1 polymer ?
#
loop_
_entity_poly.entity_id
_entity_poly.type
_entity_poly.pdbx_seq_one_letter_code
_entity_poly.pdbx_strand_id
1 'polypeptide(L)'
;MNNIINIIAIVIVALIVVFGTANYIKKLKKGGDCCPEHEEGTKSIKVKDRDKSHYPYEAKLAIDGMSCENCVRNVENALNALDGTWASVSLEDNMATVLLKDKPDIEKLSKAVSDAGYLVLKRKSSY
;
A
#
# COMPACT_ATOMS: atom_id res chain seq x y z
N MET A 1 41.74 38.41 35.20
CA MET A 1 40.83 38.64 34.05
C MET A 1 40.82 37.45 33.07
N ASN A 2 41.98 36.88 32.71
CA ASN A 2 42.06 35.76 31.75
C ASN A 2 41.34 34.48 32.21
N ASN A 3 41.38 34.14 33.51
CA ASN A 3 40.67 32.97 34.04
C ASN A 3 39.15 33.13 33.95
N ILE A 4 38.63 34.34 34.14
CA ILE A 4 37.19 34.62 34.04
C ILE A 4 36.73 34.49 32.57
N ILE A 5 37.52 35.02 31.63
CA ILE A 5 37.27 34.89 30.19
C ILE A 5 37.31 33.42 29.76
N ASN A 6 38.29 32.64 30.24
CA ASN A 6 38.39 31.21 29.94
C ASN A 6 37.22 30.41 30.52
N ILE A 7 36.77 30.72 31.74
CA ILE A 7 35.60 30.08 32.35
C ILE A 7 34.35 30.37 31.53
N ILE A 8 34.14 31.62 31.11
CA ILE A 8 33.00 32.01 30.27
C ILE A 8 33.04 31.28 28.92
N ALA A 9 34.21 31.22 28.28
CA ALA A 9 34.40 30.53 27.00
C ALA A 9 34.08 29.02 27.11
N ILE A 10 34.52 28.36 28.19
CA ILE A 10 34.23 26.94 28.43
C ILE A 10 32.74 26.70 28.63
N VAL A 11 32.06 27.58 29.37
CA VAL A 11 30.60 27.46 29.59
C VAL A 11 29.83 27.63 28.28
N ILE A 12 30.21 28.59 27.44
CA ILE A 12 29.57 28.81 26.13
C ILE A 12 29.76 27.59 25.23
N VAL A 13 30.99 27.07 25.14
CA VAL A 13 31.29 25.87 24.33
C VAL A 13 30.53 24.66 24.86
N ALA A 14 30.50 24.44 26.17
CA ALA A 14 29.74 23.36 26.79
C ALA A 14 28.24 23.46 26.49
N LEU A 15 27.65 24.66 26.53
CA LEU A 15 26.25 24.87 26.18
C LEU A 15 25.96 24.57 24.70
N ILE A 16 26.84 24.99 23.79
CA ILE A 16 26.71 24.68 22.35
C ILE A 16 26.82 23.18 22.10
N VAL A 17 27.76 22.50 22.75
CA VAL A 17 27.95 21.04 22.63
C VAL A 17 26.75 20.28 23.21
N VAL A 18 26.22 20.69 24.37
CA VAL A 18 25.02 20.09 24.97
C VAL A 18 23.79 20.32 24.09
N PHE A 19 23.61 21.52 23.56
CA PHE A 19 22.48 21.82 22.67
C PHE A 19 22.60 21.06 21.35
N GLY A 20 23.80 21.00 20.77
CA GLY A 20 24.09 20.26 19.55
C GLY A 20 23.88 18.76 19.72
N THR A 21 24.43 18.16 20.78
CA THR A 21 24.25 16.74 21.10
C THR A 21 22.80 16.39 21.43
N ALA A 22 22.09 17.22 22.20
CA ALA A 22 20.68 16.99 22.51
C ALA A 22 19.78 17.09 21.27
N ASN A 23 20.03 18.07 20.40
CA ASN A 23 19.28 18.21 19.15
C ASN A 23 19.62 17.10 18.16
N TYR A 24 20.88 16.66 18.11
CA TYR A 24 21.33 15.53 17.30
C TYR A 24 20.73 14.20 17.80
N ILE A 25 20.73 13.94 19.10
CA ILE A 25 20.07 12.75 19.69
C ILE A 25 18.56 12.79 19.45
N LYS A 26 17.91 13.96 19.54
CA LYS A 26 16.50 14.11 19.16
C LYS A 26 16.26 13.83 17.68
N LYS A 27 17.22 14.17 16.81
CA LYS A 27 17.17 13.90 15.37
C LYS A 27 17.43 12.42 15.06
N LEU A 28 18.33 11.76 15.78
CA LEU A 28 18.58 10.31 15.67
C LEU A 28 17.43 9.45 16.20
N LYS A 29 16.79 9.86 17.31
CA LYS A 29 15.52 9.23 17.76
C LYS A 29 14.39 9.39 16.74
N LYS A 30 14.52 10.30 15.77
CA LYS A 30 13.52 10.61 14.75
C LYS A 30 13.96 10.26 13.32
N GLY A 31 15.10 9.59 13.10
CA GLY A 31 15.44 9.16 11.74
C GLY A 31 16.80 8.47 11.56
N GLY A 32 16.75 7.31 10.90
CA GLY A 32 17.86 6.75 10.12
C GLY A 32 17.74 5.24 9.81
N ASP A 33 17.06 4.89 8.70
CA ASP A 33 17.28 3.79 7.72
C ASP A 33 17.39 2.31 8.20
N CYS A 34 16.80 1.28 7.58
CA CYS A 34 16.40 1.03 6.19
C CYS A 34 15.09 0.22 6.08
N CYS A 35 13.95 0.74 6.57
CA CYS A 35 12.61 0.23 6.22
C CYS A 35 11.62 1.34 6.57
N PRO A 36 10.96 1.99 5.60
CA PRO A 36 9.82 2.82 5.89
C PRO A 36 8.66 1.88 6.25
N GLU A 37 8.65 1.39 7.49
CA GLU A 37 7.44 0.85 8.10
C GLU A 37 6.60 2.03 8.61
N HIS A 38 6.22 2.91 7.68
CA HIS A 38 4.90 3.50 7.76
C HIS A 38 3.99 2.46 7.12
N GLU A 39 3.45 1.57 7.95
CA GLU A 39 2.26 0.80 7.59
C GLU A 39 1.10 1.78 7.39
N GLU A 40 1.10 2.44 6.25
CA GLU A 40 -0.13 2.68 5.51
C GLU A 40 -0.22 1.59 4.45
N GLY A 41 -0.16 0.33 4.90
CA GLY A 41 -0.44 -0.82 4.04
C GLY A 41 -1.78 -0.59 3.38
N THR A 42 -1.76 -0.44 2.05
CA THR A 42 -2.87 -0.03 1.18
C THR A 42 -4.20 -0.50 1.75
N LYS A 43 -4.97 0.37 2.40
CA LYS A 43 -6.21 -0.03 3.10
C LYS A 43 -7.07 -0.78 2.09
N SER A 44 -7.45 -2.02 2.43
CA SER A 44 -8.29 -2.81 1.54
C SER A 44 -9.66 -2.14 1.41
N ILE A 45 -10.11 -1.95 0.17
CA ILE A 45 -11.44 -1.41 -0.11
C ILE A 45 -12.44 -2.48 0.30
N LYS A 46 -13.17 -2.21 1.38
CA LYS A 46 -14.18 -3.13 1.91
C LYS A 46 -15.38 -3.11 0.97
N VAL A 47 -15.69 -4.27 0.40
CA VAL A 47 -16.89 -4.49 -0.39
C VAL A 47 -18.13 -4.16 0.46
N LYS A 48 -19.02 -3.33 -0.07
CA LYS A 48 -20.24 -2.86 0.63
C LYS A 48 -21.21 -4.00 0.95
N ASP A 49 -21.19 -5.05 0.14
CA ASP A 49 -22.08 -6.19 0.24
C ASP A 49 -21.27 -7.48 0.19
N ARG A 50 -21.26 -8.21 1.32
CA ARG A 50 -20.51 -9.45 1.52
C ARG A 50 -21.38 -10.70 1.36
N ASP A 51 -22.61 -10.55 0.89
CA ASP A 51 -23.46 -11.69 0.55
C ASP A 51 -23.22 -12.11 -0.90
N LYS A 52 -22.74 -13.35 -1.09
CA LYS A 52 -22.45 -13.89 -2.43
C LYS A 52 -23.71 -14.09 -3.25
N SER A 53 -24.88 -14.28 -2.63
CA SER A 53 -26.15 -14.51 -3.34
C SER A 53 -26.62 -13.28 -4.13
N HIS A 54 -26.10 -12.09 -3.82
CA HIS A 54 -26.42 -10.85 -4.55
C HIS A 54 -25.60 -10.65 -5.84
N TYR A 55 -24.68 -11.55 -6.16
CA TYR A 55 -23.81 -11.46 -7.33
C TYR A 55 -24.07 -12.65 -8.27
N PRO A 56 -25.01 -12.54 -9.22
CA PRO A 56 -25.37 -13.63 -10.12
C PRO A 56 -24.31 -13.94 -11.18
N TYR A 57 -23.28 -13.09 -11.33
CA TYR A 57 -22.24 -13.25 -12.34
C TYR A 57 -20.85 -13.42 -11.72
N GLU A 58 -20.02 -14.26 -12.33
CA GLU A 58 -18.62 -14.50 -11.94
C GLU A 58 -17.69 -14.37 -13.15
N ALA A 59 -16.60 -13.64 -12.99
CA ALA A 59 -15.55 -13.50 -13.99
C ALA A 59 -14.19 -13.91 -13.40
N LYS A 60 -13.41 -14.69 -14.15
CA LYS A 60 -12.05 -15.10 -13.78
C LYS A 60 -11.03 -14.47 -14.72
N LEU A 61 -10.07 -13.77 -14.13
CA LEU A 61 -9.02 -13.05 -14.82
C LEU A 61 -7.67 -13.58 -14.34
N ALA A 62 -6.86 -14.12 -15.25
CA ALA A 62 -5.47 -14.42 -14.94
C ALA A 62 -4.65 -13.14 -15.04
N ILE A 63 -3.90 -12.82 -13.99
CA ILE A 63 -3.17 -11.55 -13.88
C ILE A 63 -1.68 -11.85 -13.72
N ASP A 64 -0.86 -11.11 -14.46
CA ASP A 64 0.60 -11.18 -14.41
C ASP A 64 1.20 -10.00 -13.65
N GLY A 65 2.41 -10.20 -13.13
CA GLY A 65 3.15 -9.19 -12.36
C GLY A 65 2.80 -9.15 -10.86
N MET A 66 1.99 -10.07 -10.36
CA MET A 66 1.77 -10.24 -8.92
C MET A 66 2.87 -11.11 -8.32
N SER A 67 3.73 -10.53 -7.49
CA SER A 67 4.86 -11.22 -6.86
C SER A 67 4.86 -11.17 -5.34
N CYS A 68 3.90 -10.45 -4.73
CA CYS A 68 3.76 -10.34 -3.29
C CYS A 68 2.31 -10.06 -2.89
N GLU A 69 2.01 -10.28 -1.60
CA GLU A 69 0.69 -9.99 -1.00
C GLU A 69 0.26 -8.53 -1.20
N ASN A 70 1.20 -7.58 -1.24
CA ASN A 70 0.83 -6.19 -1.49
C ASN A 70 0.38 -5.96 -2.94
N CYS A 71 0.95 -6.68 -3.91
CA CYS A 71 0.48 -6.64 -5.30
C CYS A 71 -0.94 -7.22 -5.42
N VAL A 72 -1.20 -8.33 -4.73
CA VAL A 72 -2.53 -8.96 -4.65
C VAL A 72 -3.55 -7.96 -4.13
N ARG A 73 -3.26 -7.32 -3.00
CA ARG A 73 -4.13 -6.29 -2.40
C ARG A 73 -4.37 -5.12 -3.33
N ASN A 74 -3.36 -4.66 -4.05
CA ASN A 74 -3.50 -3.53 -4.96
C ASN A 74 -4.45 -3.86 -6.12
N VAL A 75 -4.30 -5.03 -6.71
CA VAL A 75 -5.20 -5.55 -7.76
C VAL A 75 -6.61 -5.75 -7.22
N GLU A 76 -6.76 -6.37 -6.06
CA GLU A 76 -8.06 -6.58 -5.41
C GLU A 76 -8.77 -5.25 -5.15
N ASN A 77 -8.04 -4.24 -4.67
CA ASN A 77 -8.56 -2.90 -4.45
C ASN A 77 -9.02 -2.24 -5.76
N ALA A 78 -8.22 -2.32 -6.83
CA ALA A 78 -8.57 -1.74 -8.11
C ALA A 78 -9.89 -2.32 -8.66
N LEU A 79 -10.12 -3.61 -8.45
CA LEU A 79 -11.34 -4.29 -8.85
C LEU A 79 -12.52 -4.00 -7.92
N ASN A 80 -12.29 -3.96 -6.60
CA ASN A 80 -13.30 -3.63 -5.58
C ASN A 80 -13.68 -2.14 -5.55
N ALA A 81 -12.89 -1.27 -6.19
CA ALA A 81 -13.22 0.13 -6.38
C ALA A 81 -14.36 0.34 -7.38
N LEU A 82 -14.64 -0.67 -8.22
CA LEU A 82 -15.78 -0.63 -9.15
C LEU A 82 -17.08 -0.84 -8.38
N ASP A 83 -18.15 -0.12 -8.76
CA ASP A 83 -19.44 -0.31 -8.12
C ASP A 83 -20.05 -1.67 -8.47
N GLY A 84 -20.58 -2.36 -7.46
CA GLY A 84 -21.27 -3.64 -7.64
C GLY A 84 -20.33 -4.82 -7.91
N THR A 85 -19.04 -4.69 -7.62
CA THR A 85 -18.05 -5.77 -7.75
C THR A 85 -17.57 -6.25 -6.39
N TRP A 86 -17.30 -7.54 -6.32
CA TRP A 86 -16.56 -8.17 -5.24
C TRP A 86 -15.46 -9.05 -5.85
N ALA A 87 -14.25 -8.52 -5.84
CA ALA A 87 -13.05 -9.20 -6.24
C ALA A 87 -12.36 -9.90 -5.07
N SER A 88 -11.83 -11.08 -5.37
CA SER A 88 -10.96 -11.88 -4.52
C SER A 88 -9.80 -12.36 -5.38
N VAL A 89 -8.57 -12.11 -4.96
CA VAL A 89 -7.37 -12.45 -5.74
C VAL A 89 -6.56 -13.52 -5.02
N SER A 90 -6.07 -14.52 -5.76
CA SER A 90 -5.22 -15.59 -5.27
C SER A 90 -3.83 -15.49 -5.91
N LEU A 91 -2.78 -15.37 -5.08
CA LEU A 91 -1.39 -15.36 -5.54
C LEU A 91 -0.93 -16.75 -5.99
N GLU A 92 -1.40 -17.81 -5.33
CA GLU A 92 -1.05 -19.20 -5.65
C GLU A 92 -1.45 -19.56 -7.08
N ASP A 93 -2.64 -19.12 -7.48
CA ASP A 93 -3.21 -19.40 -8.80
C ASP A 93 -2.93 -18.31 -9.84
N ASN A 94 -2.36 -17.18 -9.43
CA ASN A 94 -2.26 -15.95 -10.23
C ASN A 94 -3.59 -15.56 -10.90
N MET A 95 -4.69 -15.72 -10.15
CA MET A 95 -6.05 -15.51 -10.65
C MET A 95 -6.84 -14.58 -9.75
N ALA A 96 -7.55 -13.64 -10.36
CA ALA A 96 -8.57 -12.81 -9.75
C ALA A 96 -9.96 -13.34 -10.10
N THR A 97 -10.76 -13.60 -9.08
CA THR A 97 -12.18 -13.95 -9.19
C THR A 97 -13.00 -12.72 -8.84
N VAL A 98 -13.85 -12.28 -9.75
CA VAL A 98 -14.70 -11.10 -9.57
C VAL A 98 -16.15 -11.54 -9.64
N LEU A 99 -16.88 -11.29 -8.57
CA LEU A 99 -18.33 -11.44 -8.49
C LEU A 99 -18.97 -10.10 -8.85
N LEU A 100 -19.98 -10.10 -9.72
CA LEU A 100 -20.64 -8.90 -10.20
C LEU A 100 -22.16 -8.99 -10.04
N LYS A 101 -22.77 -7.85 -9.66
CA LYS A 101 -24.23 -7.70 -9.63
C LYS A 101 -24.82 -7.61 -11.04
N ASP A 102 -24.06 -7.02 -11.95
CA ASP A 102 -24.42 -6.82 -13.35
C ASP A 102 -23.55 -7.67 -14.29
N LYS A 103 -23.92 -7.66 -15.58
CA LYS A 103 -23.21 -8.37 -16.64
C LYS A 103 -21.69 -8.05 -16.61
N PRO A 104 -20.80 -9.07 -16.61
CA PRO A 104 -19.36 -8.87 -16.59
C PRO A 104 -18.88 -8.14 -17.84
N ASP A 105 -18.43 -6.91 -17.63
CA ASP A 105 -17.70 -6.14 -18.62
C ASP A 105 -16.20 -6.40 -18.46
N ILE A 106 -15.72 -7.36 -19.24
CA ILE A 106 -14.34 -7.80 -19.21
C ILE A 106 -13.38 -6.67 -19.64
N GLU A 107 -13.80 -5.75 -20.52
CA GLU A 107 -12.95 -4.62 -20.91
C GLU A 107 -12.79 -3.65 -19.76
N LYS A 108 -13.88 -3.33 -19.05
CA LYS A 108 -13.84 -2.47 -17.87
C LYS A 108 -12.98 -3.08 -16.76
N LEU A 109 -13.12 -4.39 -16.50
CA LEU A 109 -12.30 -5.09 -15.50
C LEU A 109 -10.83 -5.10 -15.91
N SER A 110 -10.52 -5.41 -17.16
CA SER A 110 -9.15 -5.40 -17.66
C SER A 110 -8.53 -4.01 -17.57
N LYS A 111 -9.30 -2.97 -17.91
CA LYS A 111 -8.85 -1.59 -17.80
C LYS A 111 -8.52 -1.21 -16.36
N ALA A 112 -9.36 -1.59 -15.40
CA ALA A 112 -9.10 -1.32 -13.97
C ALA A 112 -7.79 -1.99 -13.49
N VAL A 113 -7.52 -3.23 -13.93
CA VAL A 113 -6.27 -3.93 -13.61
C VAL A 113 -5.06 -3.28 -14.30
N SER A 114 -5.21 -2.84 -15.55
CA SER A 114 -4.15 -2.12 -16.27
C SER A 114 -3.87 -0.73 -15.71
N ASP A 115 -4.90 0.00 -15.27
CA ASP A 115 -4.77 1.29 -14.58
C ASP A 115 -4.03 1.12 -13.24
N ALA A 116 -4.13 -0.07 -12.60
CA ALA A 116 -3.35 -0.44 -11.43
C ALA A 116 -1.91 -0.91 -11.73
N GLY A 117 -1.53 -0.99 -13.01
CA GLY A 117 -0.17 -1.34 -13.45
C GLY A 117 0.07 -2.82 -13.72
N TYR A 118 -0.98 -3.64 -13.86
CA TYR A 118 -0.86 -5.09 -14.08
C TYR A 118 -1.44 -5.53 -15.44
N LEU A 119 -1.02 -6.70 -15.90
CA LEU A 119 -1.42 -7.26 -17.19
C LEU A 119 -2.42 -8.41 -16.99
N VAL A 120 -3.46 -8.47 -17.81
CA VAL A 120 -4.43 -9.58 -17.81
C VAL A 120 -4.10 -10.54 -18.94
N LEU A 121 -3.67 -11.76 -18.61
CA LEU A 121 -3.19 -12.76 -19.58
C LEU A 121 -4.31 -13.60 -20.19
N LYS A 122 -5.33 -13.96 -19.39
CA LYS A 122 -6.39 -14.87 -19.82
C LYS A 122 -7.73 -14.46 -19.24
N ARG A 123 -8.70 -14.27 -20.12
CA ARG A 123 -10.06 -13.84 -19.79
C ARG A 123 -10.98 -15.06 -19.91
N LYS A 124 -11.42 -15.62 -18.78
CA LYS A 124 -12.48 -16.65 -18.77
C LYS A 124 -13.72 -16.05 -18.10
N SER A 125 -14.71 -15.70 -18.91
CA SER A 125 -16.07 -15.39 -18.41
C SER A 125 -16.83 -16.71 -18.39
N SER A 126 -17.18 -17.21 -17.21
CA SER A 126 -18.12 -18.33 -17.09
C SER A 126 -19.49 -17.71 -16.80
N TYR A 127 -20.37 -17.75 -17.79
CA TYR A 127 -21.70 -17.13 -17.75
C TYR A 127 -22.76 -18.17 -17.44
#